data_AF-A0A943ZI02-F1
#
_entry.id   AF-A0A943ZI02-F1
#
_cell.length_a   1.000
_cell.length_b   1.000
_cell.length_c   1.000
_cell.angle_alpha   90.00
_cell.angle_beta   90.00
_cell.angle_gamma   90.00
#
_symmetry.space_group_name_H-M   'P 1'
#
loop_
_entity.id
_entity.type
_entity.pdbx_description
1 polymer ?
#
loop_
_entity_poly.entity_id
_entity_poly.type
_entity_poly.pdbx_seq_one_letter_code
_entity_poly.pdbx_strand_id
1 'polypeptide(L)'
;MANIGFYAGSFSPVTRGHLGIVCEALNDYQKVIVGVGINDSKQQLYSLDERCEMINAALDDLLFEYEYRDLVGYRFSRSEEKAVCRLRENRGCVEIVGYRDLTVDCALRLGATALIRGERIVGDHDGEMQASILNKQILEVRKARLSMATIPVPKEDMTYVSSSNVRGLCRLGEYIAAQRYVMPGVHALLMRHCLSERFVALMQANALSAAAAAEAYDELVRAYSCGRRHHTLSHVSYMLNYWQIMENLGRLKVQNPAAMELALFYHDAVNTGDDTDEAASCRMMRRRVFDRELSENAANLIGATAHRQCQNDMTPDMNIISDLDLAILGDTFNYGIYAANIRREYLRFDEKTYRNGRIEFLRGLLKRKPLYKTAAFREMFERDARTNLRAELAYWQSR
;
A
#
# COMPACT_ATOMS: atom_id res chain seq x y z
N MET A 1 15.45 30.11 -19.03
CA MET A 1 14.11 29.51 -18.79
C MET A 1 14.28 28.39 -17.77
N ALA A 2 13.31 28.14 -16.90
CA ALA A 2 13.40 27.04 -15.94
C ALA A 2 13.46 25.70 -16.67
N ASN A 3 14.33 24.78 -16.24
CA ASN A 3 14.42 23.45 -16.84
C ASN A 3 13.30 22.57 -16.27
N ILE A 4 12.27 22.29 -17.08
CA ILE A 4 11.05 21.59 -16.65
C ILE A 4 10.93 20.28 -17.43
N GLY A 5 11.01 19.16 -16.72
CA GLY A 5 10.79 17.84 -17.31
C GLY A 5 9.33 17.44 -17.25
N PHE A 6 8.79 16.84 -18.31
CA PHE A 6 7.43 16.30 -18.35
C PHE A 6 7.47 14.78 -18.47
N TYR A 7 7.14 14.08 -17.38
CA TYR A 7 7.12 12.62 -17.32
C TYR A 7 5.70 12.11 -17.53
N ALA A 8 5.44 11.58 -18.73
CA ALA A 8 4.12 11.14 -19.16
C ALA A 8 3.91 9.65 -18.90
N GLY A 9 2.73 9.30 -18.36
CA GLY A 9 2.37 7.91 -18.11
C GLY A 9 0.89 7.70 -17.84
N SER A 10 0.46 6.45 -17.89
CA SER A 10 -0.88 6.08 -17.44
C SER A 10 -0.97 5.90 -15.93
N PHE A 11 0.13 5.53 -15.27
CA PHE A 11 0.25 5.38 -13.80
C PHE A 11 -0.93 4.61 -13.16
N SER A 12 -1.26 3.44 -13.71
CA SER A 12 -2.43 2.66 -13.30
C SER A 12 -2.05 1.29 -12.70
N PRO A 13 -1.46 1.20 -11.50
CA PRO A 13 -1.05 2.29 -10.61
C PRO A 13 0.36 2.82 -10.91
N VAL A 14 0.75 3.89 -10.25
CA VAL A 14 2.17 4.27 -10.08
C VAL A 14 2.91 3.16 -9.31
N THR A 15 4.17 2.91 -9.65
CA THR A 15 5.01 1.88 -9.01
C THR A 15 6.27 2.51 -8.43
N ARG A 16 7.01 1.76 -7.60
CA ARG A 16 8.32 2.19 -7.09
C ARG A 16 9.31 2.53 -8.23
N GLY A 17 9.22 1.85 -9.37
CA GLY A 17 10.01 2.18 -10.58
C GLY A 17 9.66 3.55 -11.17
N HIS A 18 8.37 3.89 -11.30
CA HIS A 18 7.94 5.22 -11.74
C HIS A 18 8.43 6.32 -10.78
N LEU A 19 8.35 6.07 -9.48
CA LEU A 19 8.85 6.99 -8.46
C LEU A 19 10.37 7.17 -8.54
N GLY A 20 11.11 6.10 -8.81
CA GLY A 20 12.55 6.16 -9.08
C GLY A 20 12.89 7.08 -10.26
N ILE A 21 12.12 7.03 -11.34
CA ILE A 21 12.30 7.93 -12.50
C ILE A 21 12.02 9.39 -12.12
N VAL A 22 10.99 9.64 -11.32
CA VAL A 22 10.70 11.01 -10.81
C VAL A 22 11.86 11.50 -9.96
N CYS A 23 12.40 10.67 -9.06
CA CYS A 23 13.56 11.02 -8.25
C CYS A 23 14.80 11.31 -9.10
N GLU A 24 15.07 10.49 -10.10
CA GLU A 24 16.22 10.70 -10.98
C GLU A 24 16.06 11.98 -11.80
N ALA A 25 14.87 12.23 -12.37
CA ALA A 25 14.56 13.45 -13.08
C ALA A 25 14.73 14.72 -12.20
N LEU A 26 14.42 14.64 -10.91
CA LEU A 26 14.67 15.75 -9.97
C LEU A 26 16.16 16.05 -9.75
N ASN A 27 17.10 15.30 -10.32
CA ASN A 27 18.51 15.68 -10.31
C ASN A 27 18.88 16.64 -11.46
N ASP A 28 18.18 16.54 -12.60
CA ASP A 28 18.50 17.31 -13.82
C ASP A 28 17.50 18.45 -14.07
N TYR A 29 16.26 18.31 -13.60
CA TYR A 29 15.18 19.26 -13.84
C TYR A 29 14.83 20.04 -12.59
N GLN A 30 14.64 21.36 -12.72
CA GLN A 30 14.21 22.22 -11.62
C GLN A 30 12.78 21.90 -11.18
N LYS A 31 11.95 21.43 -12.11
CA LYS A 31 10.59 20.96 -11.84
C LYS A 31 10.28 19.74 -12.71
N VAL A 32 9.57 18.77 -12.16
CA VAL A 32 9.07 17.61 -12.87
C VAL A 32 7.55 17.64 -12.86
N ILE A 33 6.94 17.65 -14.05
CA ILE A 33 5.50 17.53 -14.23
C ILE A 33 5.20 16.07 -14.53
N VAL A 34 4.46 15.40 -13.65
CA VAL A 34 3.96 14.04 -13.85
C VAL A 34 2.62 14.14 -14.60
N GLY A 35 2.67 13.88 -15.91
CA GLY A 35 1.52 13.94 -16.80
C GLY A 35 0.74 12.63 -16.80
N VAL A 36 -0.46 12.64 -16.24
CA VAL A 36 -1.35 11.48 -16.15
C VAL A 36 -2.31 11.46 -17.34
N GLY A 37 -1.98 10.65 -18.35
CA GLY A 37 -2.76 10.58 -19.58
C GLY A 37 -4.10 9.85 -19.38
N ILE A 38 -5.17 10.39 -19.94
CA ILE A 38 -6.46 9.72 -20.09
C ILE A 38 -6.51 9.10 -21.49
N ASN A 39 -6.90 7.83 -21.56
CA ASN A 39 -7.11 7.15 -22.83
C ASN A 39 -8.50 6.53 -22.82
N ASP A 40 -9.45 7.21 -23.48
CA ASP A 40 -10.86 6.80 -23.55
C ASP A 40 -11.06 5.46 -24.30
N SER A 41 -10.07 5.00 -25.08
CA SER A 41 -10.12 3.70 -25.78
C SER A 41 -9.78 2.50 -24.89
N LYS A 42 -9.27 2.72 -23.67
CA LYS A 42 -8.91 1.65 -22.73
C LYS A 42 -9.82 1.73 -21.50
N GLN A 43 -10.42 0.62 -21.10
CA GLN A 43 -10.99 0.51 -19.75
C GLN A 43 -9.87 0.71 -18.72
N GLN A 44 -9.84 1.90 -18.11
CA GLN A 44 -8.93 2.20 -17.02
C GLN A 44 -9.58 1.71 -15.73
N LEU A 45 -8.83 0.90 -14.97
CA LEU A 45 -9.30 0.35 -13.70
C LEU A 45 -9.48 1.44 -12.62
N TYR A 46 -8.74 2.54 -12.76
CA TYR A 46 -8.75 3.66 -11.83
C TYR A 46 -9.08 4.95 -12.60
N SER A 47 -9.90 5.80 -12.00
CA SER A 47 -10.19 7.14 -12.50
C SER A 47 -8.93 8.01 -12.57
N LEU A 48 -9.01 9.18 -13.22
CA LEU A 48 -7.90 10.13 -13.21
C LEU A 48 -7.54 10.57 -11.78
N ASP A 49 -8.55 10.93 -10.99
CA ASP A 49 -8.35 11.46 -9.64
C ASP A 49 -7.69 10.43 -8.73
N GLU A 50 -8.09 9.15 -8.80
CA GLU A 50 -7.47 8.08 -8.04
C GLU A 50 -6.00 7.86 -8.43
N ARG A 51 -5.66 7.97 -9.72
CA ARG A 51 -4.27 7.85 -10.17
C ARG A 51 -3.42 9.02 -9.68
N CYS A 52 -3.97 10.22 -9.68
CA CYS A 52 -3.34 11.39 -9.08
C CYS A 52 -3.20 11.25 -7.54
N GLU A 53 -4.20 10.71 -6.86
CA GLU A 53 -4.17 10.38 -5.43
C GLU A 53 -3.05 9.36 -5.14
N MET A 54 -2.92 8.31 -5.95
CA MET A 54 -1.84 7.32 -5.84
C MET A 54 -0.46 7.94 -6.00
N ILE A 55 -0.24 8.85 -6.96
CA ILE A 55 1.05 9.53 -7.13
C ILE A 55 1.37 10.42 -5.92
N ASN A 56 0.38 11.17 -5.42
CA ASN A 56 0.56 11.97 -4.19
C ASN A 56 0.90 11.09 -2.98
N ALA A 57 0.17 9.99 -2.80
CA ALA A 57 0.42 9.03 -1.73
C ALA A 57 1.84 8.45 -1.83
N ALA A 58 2.32 8.11 -3.03
CA ALA A 58 3.67 7.60 -3.24
C ALA A 58 4.75 8.63 -2.86
N LEU A 59 4.57 9.90 -3.19
CA LEU A 59 5.49 10.97 -2.81
C LEU A 59 5.50 11.19 -1.29
N ASP A 60 4.33 11.15 -0.66
CA ASP A 60 4.20 11.26 0.80
C ASP A 60 4.87 10.10 1.54
N ASP A 61 4.69 8.88 1.04
CA ASP A 61 5.33 7.69 1.59
C ASP A 61 6.84 7.76 1.41
N LEU A 62 7.34 8.27 0.28
CA LEU A 62 8.78 8.42 0.05
C LEU A 62 9.42 9.34 1.10
N LEU A 63 8.81 10.50 1.35
CA LEU A 63 9.29 11.45 2.36
C LEU A 63 9.32 10.83 3.75
N PHE A 64 8.28 10.06 4.07
CA PHE A 64 8.14 9.43 5.37
C PHE A 64 9.09 8.23 5.55
N GLU A 65 9.21 7.35 4.56
CA GLU A 65 10.18 6.24 4.55
C GLU A 65 11.61 6.78 4.68
N TYR A 66 11.92 7.94 4.08
CA TYR A 66 13.24 8.56 4.22
C TYR A 66 13.52 9.09 5.64
N GLU A 67 12.52 9.69 6.27
CA GLU A 67 12.65 10.19 7.65
C GLU A 67 12.95 9.07 8.64
N TYR A 68 12.32 7.91 8.45
CA TYR A 68 12.46 6.71 9.28
C TYR A 68 13.31 5.61 8.63
N ARG A 69 14.22 5.97 7.71
CA ARG A 69 14.99 5.01 6.89
C ARG A 69 15.76 3.96 7.69
N ASP A 70 16.28 4.33 8.86
CA ASP A 70 17.01 3.42 9.75
C ASP A 70 16.09 2.36 10.38
N LEU A 71 14.81 2.70 10.59
CA LEU A 71 13.79 1.78 11.07
C LEU A 71 13.21 0.94 9.91
N VAL A 72 13.00 1.56 8.75
CA VAL A 72 12.52 0.86 7.55
C VAL A 72 13.56 -0.17 7.06
N GLY A 73 14.85 0.09 7.27
CA GLY A 73 15.94 -0.76 6.79
C GLY A 73 16.22 -0.60 5.29
N TYR A 74 15.62 0.39 4.64
CA TYR A 74 15.77 0.65 3.22
C TYR A 74 16.94 1.62 2.96
N ARG A 75 17.81 1.26 1.99
CA ARG A 75 18.96 2.10 1.59
C ARG A 75 18.58 2.98 0.40
N PHE A 76 18.61 4.28 0.62
CA PHE A 76 18.36 5.27 -0.43
C PHE A 76 19.60 5.47 -1.29
N SER A 77 19.42 5.61 -2.60
CA SER A 77 20.50 6.05 -3.49
C SER A 77 20.80 7.53 -3.27
N ARG A 78 21.98 8.00 -3.70
CA ARG A 78 22.30 9.44 -3.67
C ARG A 78 21.31 10.29 -4.47
N SER A 79 20.76 9.75 -5.56
CA SER A 79 19.77 10.46 -6.37
C SER A 79 18.42 10.54 -5.66
N GLU A 80 17.99 9.48 -4.97
CA GLU A 80 16.79 9.48 -4.13
C GLU A 80 16.94 10.47 -2.95
N GLU A 81 18.09 10.48 -2.28
CA GLU A 81 18.37 11.41 -1.18
C GLU A 81 18.23 12.88 -1.61
N LYS A 82 18.86 13.24 -2.74
CA LYS A 82 18.75 14.59 -3.31
C LYS A 82 17.31 14.95 -3.66
N ALA A 83 16.60 14.04 -4.32
CA ALA A 83 15.20 14.24 -4.69
C ALA A 83 14.31 14.47 -3.46
N VAL A 84 14.50 13.67 -2.40
CA VAL A 84 13.75 13.82 -1.13
C VAL A 84 14.04 15.16 -0.47
N CYS A 85 15.30 15.58 -0.40
CA CYS A 85 15.65 16.90 0.15
C CYS A 85 14.94 18.02 -0.61
N ARG A 86 14.95 17.97 -1.95
CA ARG A 86 14.24 18.96 -2.79
C ARG A 86 12.73 18.93 -2.59
N LEU A 87 12.12 17.74 -2.48
CA LEU A 87 10.69 17.59 -2.22
C LEU A 87 10.28 18.16 -0.85
N ARG A 88 11.11 17.99 0.18
CA ARG A 88 10.88 18.57 1.52
C ARG A 88 10.95 20.10 1.51
N GLU A 89 11.93 20.66 0.80
CA GLU A 89 12.12 22.12 0.71
C GLU A 89 11.07 22.80 -0.16
N ASN A 90 10.69 22.16 -1.28
CA ASN A 90 9.73 22.70 -2.21
C ASN A 90 8.90 21.59 -2.85
N ARG A 91 7.72 21.32 -2.28
CA ARG A 91 6.79 20.32 -2.81
C ARG A 91 6.33 20.62 -4.24
N GLY A 92 6.33 21.90 -4.65
CA GLY A 92 6.01 22.33 -6.02
C GLY A 92 7.08 22.02 -7.07
N CYS A 93 8.22 21.41 -6.67
CA CYS A 93 9.17 20.85 -7.62
C CYS A 93 8.61 19.61 -8.35
N VAL A 94 7.54 19.01 -7.84
CA VAL A 94 6.74 18.01 -8.55
C VAL A 94 5.30 18.50 -8.69
N GLU A 95 4.79 18.52 -9.92
CA GLU A 95 3.39 18.84 -10.21
C GLU A 95 2.73 17.65 -10.88
N ILE A 96 1.50 17.33 -10.51
CA ILE A 96 0.74 16.20 -11.08
C ILE A 96 -0.40 16.79 -11.91
N VAL A 97 -0.44 16.44 -13.20
CA VAL A 97 -1.43 17.01 -14.14
C VAL A 97 -2.08 15.92 -14.95
N GLY A 98 -3.41 15.84 -14.88
CA GLY A 98 -4.20 15.03 -15.80
C GLY A 98 -4.37 15.70 -17.16
N TYR A 99 -4.31 14.93 -18.24
CA TYR A 99 -4.51 15.46 -19.59
C TYR A 99 -5.19 14.46 -20.53
N ARG A 100 -5.86 14.99 -21.56
CA ARG A 100 -6.62 14.23 -22.58
C ARG A 100 -6.10 14.46 -24.01
N ASP A 101 -5.43 15.57 -24.25
CA ASP A 101 -4.86 15.98 -25.52
C ASP A 101 -3.51 15.27 -25.81
N LEU A 102 -2.85 15.65 -26.90
CA LEU A 102 -1.53 15.09 -27.24
C LEU A 102 -0.51 15.42 -26.14
N THR A 103 0.27 14.42 -25.72
CA THR A 103 1.32 14.57 -24.70
C THR A 103 2.27 15.73 -24.99
N VAL A 104 2.67 15.89 -26.27
CA VAL A 104 3.53 16.98 -26.72
C VAL A 104 2.86 18.34 -26.54
N ASP A 105 1.59 18.47 -26.93
CA ASP A 105 0.85 19.74 -26.85
C ASP A 105 0.61 20.14 -25.38
N CYS A 106 0.29 19.16 -24.52
CA CYS A 106 0.18 19.38 -23.06
C CYS A 106 1.51 19.81 -22.43
N ALA A 107 2.61 19.12 -22.76
CA ALA A 107 3.94 19.45 -22.26
C ALA A 107 4.36 20.87 -22.65
N LEU A 108 4.14 21.26 -23.91
CA LEU A 108 4.42 22.62 -24.40
C LEU A 108 3.56 23.67 -23.68
N ARG A 109 2.26 23.41 -23.50
CA ARG A 109 1.34 24.32 -22.81
C ARG A 109 1.75 24.60 -21.37
N LEU A 110 2.36 23.63 -20.70
CA LEU A 110 2.86 23.75 -19.33
C LEU A 110 4.31 24.26 -19.25
N GLY A 111 4.91 24.61 -20.39
CA GLY A 111 6.26 25.17 -20.47
C GLY A 111 7.38 24.14 -20.23
N ALA A 112 7.10 22.85 -20.44
CA ALA A 112 8.12 21.82 -20.35
C ALA A 112 9.23 22.04 -21.39
N THR A 113 10.47 21.75 -21.01
CA THR A 113 11.66 21.80 -21.86
C THR A 113 12.09 20.42 -22.34
N ALA A 114 11.65 19.36 -21.65
CA ALA A 114 11.92 17.97 -22.02
C ALA A 114 10.70 17.05 -21.81
N LEU A 115 10.53 16.04 -22.67
CA LEU A 115 9.75 14.84 -22.38
C LEU A 115 10.65 13.79 -21.76
N ILE A 116 10.26 13.32 -20.57
CA ILE A 116 10.92 12.24 -19.86
C ILE A 116 10.23 10.91 -20.17
N ARG A 117 11.03 9.89 -20.45
CA ARG A 117 10.62 8.50 -20.62
C ARG A 117 11.46 7.60 -19.74
N GLY A 118 10.84 6.52 -19.26
CA GLY A 118 11.46 5.54 -18.39
C GLY A 118 11.78 4.28 -19.16
N GLU A 119 13.06 3.94 -19.28
CA GLU A 119 13.48 2.71 -19.95
C GLU A 119 13.72 1.63 -18.89
N ARG A 120 13.00 0.51 -19.01
CA ARG A 120 13.08 -0.61 -18.06
C ARG A 120 14.00 -1.70 -18.57
N ILE A 121 13.75 -2.19 -19.78
CA ILE A 121 14.54 -3.24 -20.42
C ILE A 121 14.75 -2.89 -21.89
N VAL A 122 15.75 -3.51 -22.51
CA VAL A 122 16.04 -3.36 -23.95
C VAL A 122 14.80 -3.62 -24.82
N GLY A 123 13.88 -4.50 -24.40
CA GLY A 123 12.63 -4.76 -25.11
C GLY A 123 11.62 -3.60 -25.15
N ASP A 124 11.72 -2.64 -24.23
CA ASP A 124 10.89 -1.41 -24.28
C ASP A 124 11.43 -0.42 -25.34
N HIS A 125 12.70 -0.55 -25.74
CA HIS A 125 13.42 0.41 -26.57
C HIS A 125 12.75 0.71 -27.91
N ASP A 126 12.30 -0.32 -28.63
CA ASP A 126 11.71 -0.14 -29.97
C ASP A 126 10.41 0.68 -29.92
N GLY A 127 9.55 0.41 -28.93
CA GLY A 127 8.31 1.16 -28.73
C GLY A 127 8.56 2.60 -28.30
N GLU A 128 9.56 2.83 -27.44
CA GLU A 128 9.95 4.18 -27.01
C GLU A 128 10.60 4.98 -28.14
N MET A 129 11.44 4.32 -28.95
CA MET A 129 12.06 4.94 -30.13
C MET A 129 11.01 5.35 -31.15
N GLN A 130 10.03 4.50 -31.44
CA GLN A 130 8.91 4.85 -32.33
C GLN A 130 8.14 6.07 -31.82
N ALA A 131 7.77 6.10 -30.54
CA ALA A 131 7.08 7.23 -29.95
C ALA A 131 7.91 8.53 -30.00
N SER A 132 9.23 8.44 -29.76
CA SER A 132 10.16 9.57 -29.85
C SER A 132 10.24 10.16 -31.25
N ILE A 133 10.32 9.31 -32.29
CA ILE A 133 10.32 9.73 -33.69
C ILE A 133 9.01 10.46 -34.05
N LEU A 134 7.86 9.89 -33.67
CA LEU A 134 6.56 10.51 -33.92
C LEU A 134 6.43 11.86 -33.19
N ASN A 135 6.84 11.93 -31.93
CA ASN A 135 6.84 13.17 -31.16
C ASN A 135 7.73 14.24 -31.82
N LYS A 136 8.89 13.85 -32.36
CA LYS A 136 9.78 14.77 -33.09
C LYS A 136 9.11 15.33 -34.35
N GLN A 137 8.45 14.49 -35.14
CA GLN A 137 7.71 14.93 -36.33
C GLN A 137 6.57 15.89 -35.96
N ILE A 138 5.83 15.60 -34.89
CA ILE A 138 4.79 16.50 -34.37
C ILE A 138 5.41 17.85 -33.99
N LEU A 139 6.53 17.85 -33.26
CA LEU A 139 7.23 19.07 -32.85
C LEU A 139 7.70 19.92 -34.04
N GLU A 140 8.18 19.29 -35.11
CA GLU A 140 8.57 19.97 -36.36
C GLU A 140 7.38 20.70 -36.99
N VAL A 141 6.22 20.05 -37.07
CA VAL A 141 4.97 20.67 -37.55
C VAL A 141 4.52 21.81 -36.64
N ARG A 142 4.65 21.64 -35.31
CA ARG A 142 4.33 22.67 -34.32
C ARG A 142 5.33 23.82 -34.27
N LYS A 143 6.48 23.70 -34.97
CA LYS A 143 7.62 24.64 -34.89
C LYS A 143 8.05 24.90 -33.43
N ALA A 144 8.00 23.86 -32.61
CA ALA A 144 8.32 23.92 -31.19
C ALA A 144 9.56 23.06 -30.86
N ARG A 145 10.20 23.35 -29.73
CA ARG A 145 11.36 22.59 -29.25
C ARG A 145 11.07 21.97 -27.89
N LEU A 146 11.25 20.65 -27.83
CA LEU A 146 11.12 19.86 -26.62
C LEU A 146 12.14 18.73 -26.73
N SER A 147 13.07 18.62 -25.79
CA SER A 147 14.06 17.54 -25.81
C SER A 147 13.42 16.21 -25.41
N MET A 148 14.01 15.09 -25.81
CA MET A 148 13.62 13.76 -25.35
C MET A 148 14.69 13.27 -24.39
N ALA A 149 14.30 12.89 -23.18
CA ALA A 149 15.19 12.37 -22.15
C ALA A 149 14.73 10.97 -21.73
N THR A 150 15.62 9.99 -21.89
CA THR A 150 15.38 8.62 -21.44
C THR A 150 16.13 8.39 -20.15
N ILE A 151 15.42 7.96 -19.12
CA ILE A 151 15.96 7.67 -17.79
C ILE A 151 15.81 6.16 -17.55
N PRO A 152 16.90 5.41 -17.33
CA PRO A 152 16.81 4.00 -16.98
C PRO A 152 16.18 3.85 -15.59
N VAL A 153 15.37 2.82 -15.38
CA VAL A 153 14.85 2.53 -14.03
C VAL A 153 16.00 2.21 -13.09
N PRO A 154 16.17 2.97 -11.99
CA PRO A 154 17.43 2.98 -11.22
C PRO A 154 17.67 1.73 -10.35
N LYS A 155 16.70 0.81 -10.21
CA LYS A 155 16.82 -0.36 -9.33
C LYS A 155 16.64 -1.67 -10.08
N GLU A 156 17.60 -2.58 -9.90
CA GLU A 156 17.66 -3.89 -10.54
C GLU A 156 16.42 -4.76 -10.27
N ASP A 157 15.84 -4.67 -9.07
CA ASP A 157 14.63 -5.40 -8.68
C ASP A 157 13.34 -4.84 -9.29
N MET A 158 13.37 -3.60 -9.79
CA MET A 158 12.24 -2.92 -10.41
C MET A 158 12.29 -2.93 -11.94
N THR A 159 13.41 -3.36 -12.52
CA THR A 159 13.66 -3.44 -13.96
C THR A 159 12.57 -4.21 -14.72
N TYR A 160 12.02 -5.27 -14.13
CA TYR A 160 10.99 -6.11 -14.79
C TYR A 160 9.56 -5.82 -14.35
N VAL A 161 9.36 -4.79 -13.52
CA VAL A 161 8.06 -4.53 -12.89
C VAL A 161 7.28 -3.51 -13.71
N SER A 162 6.05 -3.88 -14.09
CA SER A 162 5.09 -2.98 -14.72
C SER A 162 3.84 -2.81 -13.86
N SER A 163 3.11 -1.71 -14.06
CA SER A 163 1.76 -1.54 -13.49
C SER A 163 0.84 -2.72 -13.86
N SER A 164 1.03 -3.32 -15.05
CA SER A 164 0.27 -4.51 -15.47
C SER A 164 0.62 -5.75 -14.66
N ASN A 165 1.88 -5.95 -14.27
CA ASN A 165 2.27 -7.05 -13.38
C ASN A 165 1.63 -6.88 -12.00
N VAL A 166 1.64 -5.66 -11.45
CA VAL A 166 0.97 -5.36 -10.17
C VAL A 166 -0.52 -5.70 -10.23
N ARG A 167 -1.23 -5.24 -11.27
CA ARG A 167 -2.66 -5.59 -11.45
C ARG A 167 -2.87 -7.09 -11.64
N GLY A 168 -1.95 -7.78 -12.32
CA GLY A 168 -1.98 -9.23 -12.49
C GLY A 168 -1.90 -9.98 -11.16
N LEU A 169 -0.95 -9.59 -10.30
CA LEU A 169 -0.80 -10.17 -8.96
C LEU A 169 -2.05 -9.95 -8.10
N CYS A 170 -2.59 -8.73 -8.07
CA CYS A 170 -3.81 -8.46 -7.33
C CYS A 170 -5.01 -9.30 -7.80
N ARG A 171 -5.15 -9.53 -9.11
CA ARG A 171 -6.22 -10.40 -9.65
C ARG A 171 -6.07 -11.87 -9.25
N LEU A 172 -4.85 -12.31 -8.99
CA LEU A 172 -4.56 -13.66 -8.49
C LEU A 172 -4.70 -13.78 -6.97
N GLY A 173 -5.02 -12.68 -6.26
CA GLY A 173 -5.07 -12.64 -4.80
C GLY A 173 -3.69 -12.53 -4.13
N GLU A 174 -2.62 -12.28 -4.90
CA GLU A 174 -1.23 -12.17 -4.42
C GLU A 174 -0.91 -10.73 -4.00
N TYR A 175 -1.67 -10.21 -3.03
CA TYR A 175 -1.59 -8.82 -2.55
C TYR A 175 -0.24 -8.51 -1.90
N ILE A 176 0.31 -9.43 -1.11
CA ILE A 176 1.60 -9.23 -0.43
C ILE A 176 2.74 -9.13 -1.44
N ALA A 177 2.70 -9.92 -2.52
CA ALA A 177 3.65 -9.81 -3.60
C ALA A 177 3.49 -8.48 -4.35
N ALA A 178 2.25 -8.05 -4.61
CA ALA A 178 1.95 -6.76 -5.24
C ALA A 178 2.47 -5.57 -4.43
N GLN A 179 2.37 -5.63 -3.09
CA GLN A 179 2.85 -4.60 -2.16
C GLN A 179 4.35 -4.30 -2.32
N ARG A 180 5.17 -5.26 -2.74
CA ARG A 180 6.61 -5.05 -2.93
C ARG A 180 6.93 -4.05 -4.05
N TYR A 181 5.99 -3.86 -4.98
CA TYR A 181 6.19 -3.08 -6.20
C TYR A 181 5.64 -1.65 -6.13
N VAL A 182 4.89 -1.32 -5.09
CA VAL A 182 4.24 -0.02 -4.92
C VAL A 182 4.53 0.55 -3.54
N MET A 183 4.27 1.84 -3.35
CA MET A 183 4.35 2.45 -2.02
C MET A 183 3.13 2.06 -1.16
N PRO A 184 3.23 2.04 0.18
CA PRO A 184 2.14 1.56 1.05
C PRO A 184 0.78 2.24 0.84
N GLY A 185 0.76 3.55 0.67
CA GLY A 185 -0.43 4.35 0.38
C GLY A 185 -1.02 4.01 -0.99
N VAL A 186 -0.20 3.74 -2.00
CA VAL A 186 -0.66 3.23 -3.30
C VAL A 186 -1.30 1.85 -3.13
N HIS A 187 -0.68 0.96 -2.36
CA HIS A 187 -1.24 -0.36 -2.08
C HIS A 187 -2.61 -0.28 -1.39
N ALA A 188 -2.76 0.60 -0.40
CA ALA A 188 -4.03 0.81 0.28
C ALA A 188 -5.14 1.27 -0.69
N LEU A 189 -4.80 2.16 -1.64
CA LEU A 189 -5.72 2.62 -2.69
C LEU A 189 -6.07 1.51 -3.69
N LEU A 190 -5.11 0.66 -4.05
CA LEU A 190 -5.37 -0.52 -4.89
C LEU A 190 -6.38 -1.45 -4.23
N MET A 191 -6.23 -1.71 -2.94
CA MET A 191 -7.09 -2.65 -2.22
C MET A 191 -8.55 -2.18 -2.13
N ARG A 192 -8.81 -0.86 -2.25
CA ARG A 192 -10.18 -0.34 -2.42
C ARG A 192 -10.91 -1.02 -3.59
N HIS A 193 -10.22 -1.30 -4.69
CA HIS A 193 -10.80 -1.98 -5.84
C HIS A 193 -10.68 -3.50 -5.73
N CYS A 194 -9.48 -3.99 -5.37
CA CYS A 194 -9.19 -5.42 -5.42
C CYS A 194 -10.01 -6.25 -4.43
N LEU A 195 -10.41 -5.69 -3.28
CA LEU A 195 -11.20 -6.42 -2.29
C LEU A 195 -12.71 -6.26 -2.48
N SER A 196 -13.17 -5.36 -3.36
CA SER A 196 -14.59 -5.05 -3.55
C SER A 196 -15.39 -6.27 -4.03
N GLU A 197 -14.94 -6.92 -5.11
CA GLU A 197 -15.62 -8.10 -5.67
C GLU A 197 -15.71 -9.24 -4.64
N ARG A 198 -14.62 -9.46 -3.90
CA ARG A 198 -14.54 -10.48 -2.84
C ARG A 198 -15.53 -10.19 -1.71
N PHE A 199 -15.56 -8.96 -1.22
CA PHE A 199 -16.49 -8.56 -0.16
C PHE A 199 -17.95 -8.62 -0.62
N VAL A 200 -18.25 -8.11 -1.82
CA VAL A 200 -19.62 -8.12 -2.36
C VAL A 200 -20.11 -9.56 -2.53
N ALA A 201 -19.28 -10.46 -3.06
CA ALA A 201 -19.62 -11.88 -3.17
C ALA A 201 -19.89 -12.52 -1.80
N LEU A 202 -19.06 -12.24 -0.79
CA LEU A 202 -19.27 -12.69 0.59
C LEU A 202 -20.63 -12.21 1.14
N MET A 203 -20.95 -10.92 1.01
CA MET A 203 -22.20 -10.37 1.53
C MET A 203 -23.43 -10.90 0.78
N GLN A 204 -23.33 -11.09 -0.54
CA GLN A 204 -24.40 -11.68 -1.35
C GLN A 204 -24.69 -13.13 -0.98
N ALA A 205 -23.65 -13.93 -0.73
CA ALA A 205 -23.79 -15.30 -0.25
C ALA A 205 -24.50 -15.36 1.13
N ASN A 206 -24.50 -14.25 1.88
CA ASN A 206 -25.12 -14.11 3.20
C ASN A 206 -26.35 -13.17 3.15
N ALA A 207 -27.10 -13.23 2.06
CA ALA A 207 -28.43 -12.64 1.87
C ALA A 207 -28.51 -11.10 1.78
N LEU A 208 -27.40 -10.41 1.43
CA LEU A 208 -27.47 -8.99 1.06
C LEU A 208 -27.65 -8.81 -0.45
N SER A 209 -28.39 -7.77 -0.84
CA SER A 209 -28.44 -7.36 -2.25
C SER A 209 -27.08 -6.82 -2.69
N ALA A 210 -26.78 -6.91 -4.00
CA ALA A 210 -25.54 -6.38 -4.57
C ALA A 210 -25.32 -4.90 -4.21
N ALA A 211 -26.39 -4.10 -4.28
CA ALA A 211 -26.35 -2.68 -3.95
C ALA A 211 -26.03 -2.44 -2.45
N ALA A 212 -26.71 -3.16 -1.55
CA ALA A 212 -26.46 -3.02 -0.12
C ALA A 212 -25.05 -3.51 0.29
N ALA A 213 -24.54 -4.54 -0.39
CA ALA A 213 -23.18 -5.03 -0.21
C ALA A 213 -22.14 -4.01 -0.68
N ALA A 214 -22.34 -3.38 -1.84
CA ALA A 214 -21.47 -2.32 -2.34
C ALA A 214 -21.47 -1.09 -1.40
N GLU A 215 -22.63 -0.68 -0.90
CA GLU A 215 -22.72 0.41 0.09
C GLU A 215 -22.01 0.09 1.41
N ALA A 216 -22.12 -1.16 1.88
CA ALA A 216 -21.41 -1.63 3.08
C ALA A 216 -19.89 -1.63 2.86
N TYR A 217 -19.45 -2.00 1.66
CA TYR A 217 -18.04 -1.96 1.29
C TYR A 217 -17.52 -0.52 1.20
N ASP A 218 -18.27 0.41 0.63
CA ASP A 218 -17.90 1.83 0.60
C ASP A 218 -17.78 2.42 2.02
N GLU A 219 -18.63 1.95 2.96
CA GLU A 219 -18.53 2.30 4.38
C GLU A 219 -17.22 1.79 5.00
N LEU A 220 -16.83 0.54 4.71
CA LEU A 220 -15.54 -0.02 5.12
C LEU A 220 -14.35 0.74 4.50
N VAL A 221 -14.39 1.03 3.20
CA VAL A 221 -13.34 1.79 2.50
C VAL A 221 -13.11 3.14 3.19
N ARG A 222 -14.19 3.85 3.54
CA ARG A 222 -14.09 5.13 4.29
C ARG A 222 -13.47 4.93 5.67
N ALA A 223 -13.90 3.90 6.40
CA ALA A 223 -13.39 3.58 7.72
C ALA A 223 -11.88 3.30 7.72
N TYR A 224 -11.40 2.55 6.72
CA TYR A 224 -9.97 2.22 6.55
C TYR A 224 -9.13 3.31 5.85
N SER A 225 -9.73 4.43 5.44
CA SER A 225 -9.01 5.52 4.73
C SER A 225 -8.74 6.75 5.58
N CYS A 226 -9.51 7.02 6.64
CA CYS A 226 -9.44 8.28 7.38
C CYS A 226 -8.35 8.27 8.46
N GLY A 227 -7.22 8.96 8.22
CA GLY A 227 -6.16 9.15 9.22
C GLY A 227 -5.31 7.92 9.54
N ARG A 228 -5.55 6.80 8.86
CA ARG A 228 -4.86 5.52 9.09
C ARG A 228 -3.69 5.33 8.13
N ARG A 229 -2.63 4.66 8.60
CA ARG A 229 -1.41 4.42 7.82
C ARG A 229 -0.96 2.97 7.86
N HIS A 230 -1.22 2.26 8.95
CA HIS A 230 -1.05 0.82 8.99
C HIS A 230 -2.40 0.09 8.88
N HIS A 231 -3.38 0.46 9.70
CA HIS A 231 -4.71 -0.15 9.74
C HIS A 231 -5.57 0.30 8.54
N THR A 232 -5.12 -0.06 7.35
CA THR A 232 -5.72 0.25 6.05
C THR A 232 -6.19 -1.05 5.39
N LEU A 233 -6.83 -0.97 4.23
CA LEU A 233 -7.19 -2.18 3.46
C LEU A 233 -5.98 -3.03 3.06
N SER A 234 -4.76 -2.48 3.09
CA SER A 234 -3.53 -3.28 2.96
C SER A 234 -3.41 -4.33 4.07
N HIS A 235 -3.74 -3.99 5.32
CA HIS A 235 -3.70 -4.93 6.44
C HIS A 235 -4.72 -6.06 6.25
N VAL A 236 -5.97 -5.70 5.89
CA VAL A 236 -7.03 -6.68 5.58
C VAL A 236 -6.59 -7.62 4.44
N SER A 237 -6.04 -7.06 3.36
CA SER A 237 -5.54 -7.85 2.23
C SER A 237 -4.39 -8.78 2.62
N TYR A 238 -3.52 -8.35 3.54
CA TYR A 238 -2.38 -9.12 4.03
C TYR A 238 -2.86 -10.37 4.77
N MET A 239 -3.83 -10.20 5.69
CA MET A 239 -4.42 -11.32 6.43
C MET A 239 -5.19 -12.27 5.50
N LEU A 240 -5.99 -11.75 4.58
CA LEU A 240 -6.72 -12.56 3.59
C LEU A 240 -5.77 -13.36 2.69
N ASN A 241 -4.66 -12.75 2.25
CA ASN A 241 -3.68 -13.42 1.41
C ASN A 241 -2.97 -14.55 2.17
N TYR A 242 -2.54 -14.32 3.41
CA TYR A 242 -1.90 -15.38 4.20
C TYR A 242 -2.85 -16.51 4.57
N TRP A 243 -4.09 -16.19 4.95
CA TRP A 243 -5.10 -17.22 5.18
C TRP A 243 -5.25 -18.13 3.95
N GLN A 244 -5.42 -17.53 2.77
CA GLN A 244 -5.55 -18.28 1.51
C GLN A 244 -4.33 -19.16 1.23
N ILE A 245 -3.10 -18.63 1.40
CA ILE A 245 -1.87 -19.40 1.19
C ILE A 245 -1.82 -20.59 2.14
N MET A 246 -2.11 -20.39 3.42
CA MET A 246 -2.00 -21.46 4.42
C MET A 246 -3.05 -22.55 4.22
N GLU A 247 -4.27 -22.22 3.81
CA GLU A 247 -5.28 -23.22 3.45
C GLU A 247 -4.93 -23.97 2.18
N ASN A 248 -4.46 -23.28 1.13
CA ASN A 248 -4.06 -23.91 -0.13
C ASN A 248 -2.90 -24.90 0.05
N LEU A 249 -2.00 -24.61 0.99
CA LEU A 249 -0.88 -25.50 1.35
C LEU A 249 -1.29 -26.58 2.37
N GLY A 250 -2.56 -26.61 2.82
CA GLY A 250 -3.05 -27.56 3.82
C GLY A 250 -2.42 -27.40 5.21
N ARG A 251 -1.85 -26.23 5.52
CA ARG A 251 -1.16 -25.95 6.79
C ARG A 251 -2.09 -25.49 7.91
N LEU A 252 -3.28 -25.02 7.55
CA LEU A 252 -4.37 -24.74 8.48
C LEU A 252 -5.72 -25.07 7.83
N LYS A 253 -6.77 -25.14 8.65
CA LYS A 253 -8.15 -25.29 8.20
C LYS A 253 -9.06 -24.45 9.07
N VAL A 254 -9.75 -23.47 8.47
CA VAL A 254 -10.76 -22.66 9.15
C VAL A 254 -12.08 -23.43 9.19
N GLN A 255 -12.71 -23.47 10.36
CA GLN A 255 -13.98 -24.18 10.55
C GLN A 255 -15.16 -23.36 10.02
N ASN A 256 -15.12 -22.03 10.19
CA ASN A 256 -16.16 -21.11 9.74
C ASN A 256 -15.60 -20.06 8.75
N PRO A 257 -15.40 -20.40 7.46
CA PRO A 257 -14.78 -19.49 6.49
C PRO A 257 -15.50 -18.16 6.32
N ALA A 258 -16.83 -18.16 6.23
CA ALA A 258 -17.60 -16.92 6.10
C ALA A 258 -17.46 -16.01 7.33
N ALA A 259 -17.43 -16.59 8.54
CA ALA A 259 -17.23 -15.83 9.78
C ALA A 259 -15.80 -15.28 9.87
N MET A 260 -14.79 -16.07 9.48
CA MET A 260 -13.40 -15.63 9.38
C MET A 260 -13.25 -14.47 8.42
N GLU A 261 -13.82 -14.58 7.21
CA GLU A 261 -13.71 -13.52 6.21
C GLU A 261 -14.39 -12.22 6.66
N LEU A 262 -15.59 -12.29 7.24
CA LEU A 262 -16.24 -11.14 7.85
C LEU A 262 -15.38 -10.53 8.96
N ALA A 263 -14.83 -11.35 9.84
CA ALA A 263 -13.98 -10.88 10.92
C ALA A 263 -12.72 -10.17 10.38
N LEU A 264 -12.08 -10.71 9.34
CA LEU A 264 -10.93 -10.07 8.70
C LEU A 264 -11.27 -8.70 8.12
N PHE A 265 -12.43 -8.55 7.47
CA PHE A 265 -12.87 -7.26 6.94
C PHE A 265 -13.26 -6.23 8.02
N TYR A 266 -13.76 -6.70 9.17
CA TYR A 266 -14.33 -5.81 10.18
C TYR A 266 -13.50 -5.62 11.44
N HIS A 267 -12.49 -6.45 11.74
CA HIS A 267 -11.83 -6.44 13.06
C HIS A 267 -11.33 -5.04 13.47
N ASP A 268 -10.69 -4.35 12.53
CA ASP A 268 -10.17 -3.00 12.69
C ASP A 268 -11.04 -1.93 12.03
N ALA A 269 -12.30 -2.22 11.67
CA ALA A 269 -13.16 -1.24 11.00
C ALA A 269 -13.31 0.04 11.85
N VAL A 270 -13.33 -0.07 13.17
CA VAL A 270 -13.20 1.05 14.10
C VAL A 270 -11.83 0.97 14.79
N ASN A 271 -11.10 2.10 14.83
CA ASN A 271 -9.75 2.18 15.39
C ASN A 271 -9.50 3.62 15.86
N THR A 272 -9.99 3.96 17.06
CA THR A 272 -9.72 5.24 17.73
C THR A 272 -8.47 5.15 18.62
N GLY A 273 -8.06 3.92 18.95
CA GLY A 273 -7.02 3.59 19.92
C GLY A 273 -7.58 3.33 21.32
N ASP A 274 -8.89 3.11 21.44
CA ASP A 274 -9.60 2.91 22.71
C ASP A 274 -9.96 1.42 22.90
N ASP A 275 -10.13 0.98 24.16
CA ASP A 275 -10.47 -0.42 24.51
C ASP A 275 -11.88 -0.87 24.02
N THR A 276 -12.60 -0.02 23.28
CA THR A 276 -13.94 -0.32 22.76
C THR A 276 -14.00 -0.50 21.25
N ASP A 277 -12.84 -0.43 20.59
CA ASP A 277 -12.71 -0.47 19.13
C ASP A 277 -13.27 -1.78 18.55
N GLU A 278 -12.90 -2.93 19.09
CA GLU A 278 -13.38 -4.23 18.60
C GLU A 278 -14.90 -4.39 18.81
N ALA A 279 -15.42 -3.90 19.94
CA ALA A 279 -16.85 -3.88 20.19
C ALA A 279 -17.59 -2.95 19.21
N ALA A 280 -16.97 -1.83 18.82
CA ALA A 280 -17.52 -0.90 17.84
C ALA A 280 -17.48 -1.49 16.42
N SER A 281 -16.39 -2.16 16.05
CA SER A 281 -16.24 -2.96 14.82
C SER A 281 -17.34 -4.03 14.72
N CYS A 282 -17.60 -4.77 15.79
CA CYS A 282 -18.69 -5.76 15.84
C CYS A 282 -20.06 -5.11 15.64
N ARG A 283 -20.32 -3.93 16.24
CA ARG A 283 -21.57 -3.18 16.03
C ARG A 283 -21.72 -2.73 14.59
N MET A 284 -20.64 -2.32 13.93
CA MET A 284 -20.66 -1.92 12.52
C MET A 284 -21.03 -3.11 11.62
N MET A 285 -20.41 -4.27 11.82
CA MET A 285 -20.72 -5.50 11.10
C MET A 285 -22.18 -5.94 11.30
N ARG A 286 -22.65 -5.98 12.55
CA ARG A 286 -24.02 -6.40 12.93
C ARG A 286 -25.14 -5.56 12.31
N ARG A 287 -24.86 -4.35 11.82
CA ARG A 287 -25.85 -3.52 11.08
C ARG A 287 -26.13 -4.06 9.69
N ARG A 288 -25.19 -4.84 9.12
CA ARG A 288 -25.24 -5.35 7.75
C ARG A 288 -25.41 -6.87 7.71
N VAL A 289 -24.96 -7.61 8.71
CA VAL A 289 -25.07 -9.08 8.76
C VAL A 289 -26.21 -9.49 9.69
N PHE A 290 -27.32 -9.93 9.11
CA PHE A 290 -28.54 -10.28 9.86
C PHE A 290 -28.60 -11.74 10.32
N ASP A 291 -27.81 -12.62 9.72
CA ASP A 291 -27.67 -14.00 10.20
C ASP A 291 -27.03 -13.98 11.60
N ARG A 292 -27.80 -14.45 12.59
CA ARG A 292 -27.41 -14.36 14.00
C ARG A 292 -26.24 -15.27 14.35
N GLU A 293 -26.18 -16.47 13.78
CA GLU A 293 -25.12 -17.43 14.08
C GLU A 293 -23.81 -16.97 13.44
N LEU A 294 -23.85 -16.61 12.16
CA LEU A 294 -22.70 -16.08 11.43
C LEU A 294 -22.17 -14.80 12.09
N SER A 295 -23.05 -13.86 12.42
CA SER A 295 -22.65 -12.62 13.06
C SER A 295 -22.05 -12.84 14.45
N GLU A 296 -22.50 -13.84 15.21
CA GLU A 296 -21.94 -14.14 16.52
C GLU A 296 -20.55 -14.79 16.39
N ASN A 297 -20.42 -15.74 15.48
CA ASN A 297 -19.15 -16.37 15.17
C ASN A 297 -18.11 -15.35 14.71
N ALA A 298 -18.48 -14.43 13.81
CA ALA A 298 -17.59 -13.37 13.35
C ALA A 298 -17.24 -12.37 14.47
N ALA A 299 -18.21 -11.97 15.31
CA ALA A 299 -17.96 -11.07 16.44
C ALA A 299 -17.00 -11.68 17.47
N ASN A 300 -17.11 -12.98 17.72
CA ASN A 300 -16.19 -13.72 18.58
C ASN A 300 -14.75 -13.73 18.01
N LEU A 301 -14.59 -13.85 16.69
CA LEU A 301 -13.29 -13.76 16.02
C LEU A 301 -12.72 -12.34 16.06
N ILE A 302 -13.54 -11.30 15.88
CA ILE A 302 -13.11 -9.91 16.04
C ILE A 302 -12.65 -9.66 17.49
N GLY A 303 -13.40 -10.12 18.49
CA GLY A 303 -13.00 -9.98 19.89
C GLY A 303 -11.66 -10.68 20.22
N ALA A 304 -11.31 -11.73 19.48
CA ALA A 304 -10.03 -12.44 19.64
C ALA A 304 -8.81 -11.66 19.12
N THR A 305 -9.00 -10.62 18.31
CA THR A 305 -7.89 -9.74 17.88
C THR A 305 -7.53 -8.71 18.96
N ALA A 306 -8.42 -8.46 19.93
CA ALA A 306 -8.14 -7.61 21.09
C ALA A 306 -7.00 -8.23 21.92
N HIS A 307 -5.77 -7.76 21.73
CA HIS A 307 -4.54 -8.33 22.29
C HIS A 307 -4.41 -8.27 23.82
N ARG A 308 -5.48 -7.90 24.55
CA ARG A 308 -5.49 -7.60 25.98
C ARG A 308 -6.24 -8.62 26.84
N GLN A 309 -7.12 -9.49 26.31
CA GLN A 309 -7.95 -10.38 27.15
C GLN A 309 -8.10 -11.82 26.63
N CYS A 310 -8.10 -12.76 27.59
CA CYS A 310 -8.36 -14.21 27.51
C CYS A 310 -7.50 -15.07 26.56
N GLN A 311 -6.36 -15.56 27.07
CA GLN A 311 -5.48 -16.50 26.36
C GLN A 311 -5.85 -18.00 26.54
N ASN A 312 -6.73 -18.34 27.48
CA ASN A 312 -6.87 -19.73 27.93
C ASN A 312 -8.02 -20.53 27.29
N ASP A 313 -8.98 -19.90 26.60
CA ASP A 313 -10.18 -20.58 26.05
C ASP A 313 -10.48 -20.22 24.57
N MET A 314 -9.44 -19.96 23.77
CA MET A 314 -9.62 -19.59 22.35
C MET A 314 -9.90 -20.80 21.46
N THR A 315 -10.90 -20.67 20.59
CA THR A 315 -11.19 -21.69 19.55
C THR A 315 -10.05 -21.77 18.51
N PRO A 316 -9.97 -22.85 17.71
CA PRO A 316 -8.98 -22.94 16.64
C PRO A 316 -9.00 -21.74 15.68
N ASP A 317 -10.19 -21.30 15.25
CA ASP A 317 -10.35 -20.15 14.35
C ASP A 317 -9.90 -18.84 15.03
N MET A 318 -10.19 -18.66 16.32
CA MET A 318 -9.71 -17.49 17.09
C MET A 318 -8.17 -17.45 17.18
N ASN A 319 -7.53 -18.62 17.33
CA ASN A 319 -6.07 -18.71 17.31
C ASN A 319 -5.51 -18.31 15.93
N ILE A 320 -6.18 -18.72 14.85
CA ILE A 320 -5.78 -18.39 13.47
C ILE A 320 -5.87 -16.88 13.21
N ILE A 321 -7.01 -16.23 13.50
CA ILE A 321 -7.15 -14.79 13.24
C ILE A 321 -6.18 -13.95 14.07
N SER A 322 -5.94 -14.33 15.34
CA SER A 322 -4.96 -13.66 16.18
C SER A 322 -3.53 -13.84 15.67
N ASP A 323 -3.19 -14.98 15.06
CA ASP A 323 -1.87 -15.19 14.47
C ASP A 323 -1.73 -14.46 13.13
N LEU A 324 -2.79 -14.40 12.32
CA LEU A 324 -2.85 -13.62 11.07
C LEU A 324 -2.60 -12.13 11.33
N ASP A 325 -3.22 -11.59 12.38
CA ASP A 325 -3.09 -10.18 12.78
C ASP A 325 -1.64 -9.85 13.21
N LEU A 326 -0.99 -10.78 13.91
CA LEU A 326 0.39 -10.64 14.35
C LEU A 326 1.42 -11.06 13.30
N ALA A 327 1.02 -11.63 12.17
CA ALA A 327 1.93 -12.24 11.19
C ALA A 327 2.94 -11.24 10.60
N ILE A 328 2.53 -9.97 10.47
CA ILE A 328 3.39 -8.88 10.01
C ILE A 328 4.65 -8.72 10.86
N LEU A 329 4.59 -9.12 12.14
CA LEU A 329 5.76 -9.09 13.02
C LEU A 329 6.89 -9.97 12.48
N GLY A 330 6.57 -11.11 11.87
CA GLY A 330 7.53 -12.04 11.29
C GLY A 330 7.96 -11.77 9.86
N ASP A 331 7.36 -10.78 9.19
CA ASP A 331 7.67 -10.45 7.80
C ASP A 331 8.93 -9.59 7.69
N THR A 332 10.04 -10.22 7.37
CA THR A 332 11.35 -9.56 7.28
C THR A 332 11.41 -8.45 6.22
N PHE A 333 10.55 -8.48 5.20
CA PHE A 333 10.54 -7.49 4.13
C PHE A 333 9.67 -6.28 4.49
N ASN A 334 8.48 -6.52 5.06
CA ASN A 334 7.50 -5.47 5.32
C ASN A 334 7.56 -4.89 6.74
N TYR A 335 8.23 -5.54 7.69
CA TYR A 335 8.21 -5.12 9.10
C TYR A 335 8.70 -3.69 9.34
N GLY A 336 9.79 -3.26 8.71
CA GLY A 336 10.31 -1.90 8.89
C GLY A 336 9.34 -0.83 8.39
N ILE A 337 8.69 -1.08 7.25
CA ILE A 337 7.63 -0.22 6.69
C ILE A 337 6.42 -0.21 7.62
N TYR A 338 6.03 -1.37 8.15
CA TYR A 338 4.99 -1.51 9.17
C TYR A 338 5.27 -0.62 10.39
N ALA A 339 6.45 -0.77 11.00
CA ALA A 339 6.83 -0.04 12.20
C ALA A 339 6.86 1.47 11.97
N ALA A 340 7.36 1.91 10.81
CA ALA A 340 7.33 3.31 10.40
C ALA A 340 5.88 3.81 10.23
N ASN A 341 5.00 3.05 9.56
CA ASN A 341 3.61 3.45 9.38
C ASN A 341 2.80 3.49 10.69
N ILE A 342 3.11 2.63 11.65
CA ILE A 342 2.57 2.77 13.02
C ILE A 342 3.02 4.11 13.62
N ARG A 343 4.31 4.46 13.54
CA ARG A 343 4.79 5.76 14.01
C ARG A 343 4.06 6.93 13.33
N ARG A 344 3.77 6.80 12.04
CA ARG A 344 3.02 7.78 11.23
C ARG A 344 1.59 7.99 11.73
N GLU A 345 0.91 6.91 12.05
CA GLU A 345 -0.47 6.93 12.52
C GLU A 345 -0.59 7.62 13.89
N TYR A 346 0.43 7.43 14.73
CA TYR A 346 0.53 8.01 16.07
C TYR A 346 1.32 9.34 16.08
N LEU A 347 1.42 10.06 14.94
CA LEU A 347 2.07 11.38 14.85
C LEU A 347 1.47 12.43 15.79
N ARG A 348 0.22 12.26 16.23
CA ARG A 348 -0.43 13.13 17.22
C ARG A 348 0.25 13.13 18.59
N PHE A 349 1.02 12.09 18.90
CA PHE A 349 1.81 12.01 20.13
C PHE A 349 3.23 12.48 19.87
N ASP A 350 3.80 13.21 20.84
CA ASP A 350 5.20 13.61 20.80
C ASP A 350 6.13 12.38 20.82
N GLU A 351 7.35 12.56 20.35
CA GLU A 351 8.31 11.47 20.15
C GLU A 351 8.62 10.73 21.46
N LYS A 352 8.74 11.43 22.58
CA LYS A 352 9.04 10.83 23.88
C LYS A 352 7.87 9.97 24.37
N THR A 353 6.65 10.49 24.29
CA THR A 353 5.44 9.74 24.70
C THR A 353 5.25 8.50 23.84
N TYR A 354 5.33 8.65 22.51
CA TYR A 354 5.21 7.54 21.58
C TYR A 354 6.27 6.47 21.84
N ARG A 355 7.54 6.87 21.96
CA ARG A 355 8.68 5.96 22.18
C ARG A 355 8.51 5.13 23.44
N ASN A 356 8.12 5.76 24.55
CA ASN A 356 7.91 5.05 25.81
C ASN A 356 6.81 3.99 25.69
N GLY A 357 5.65 4.36 25.11
CA GLY A 357 4.54 3.44 24.89
C GLY A 357 4.90 2.31 23.93
N ARG A 358 5.62 2.62 22.83
CA ARG A 358 6.05 1.63 21.85
C ARG A 358 7.06 0.65 22.43
N ILE A 359 8.04 1.11 23.22
CA ILE A 359 8.99 0.25 23.93
C ILE A 359 8.26 -0.71 24.89
N GLU A 360 7.28 -0.20 25.65
CA GLU A 360 6.50 -1.03 26.57
C GLU A 360 5.71 -2.09 25.81
N PHE A 361 5.04 -1.71 24.72
CA PHE A 361 4.31 -2.63 23.83
C PHE A 361 5.22 -3.74 23.28
N LEU A 362 6.39 -3.37 22.72
CA LEU A 362 7.35 -4.34 22.16
C LEU A 362 7.88 -5.30 23.23
N ARG A 363 8.16 -4.80 24.44
CA ARG A 363 8.56 -5.65 25.58
C ARG A 363 7.43 -6.58 26.00
N GLY A 364 6.18 -6.11 25.98
CA GLY A 364 5.00 -6.92 26.23
C GLY A 364 4.88 -8.09 25.26
N LEU A 365 5.06 -7.84 23.95
CA LEU A 365 5.07 -8.89 22.93
C LEU A 365 6.22 -9.88 23.13
N LEU A 366 7.45 -9.40 23.38
CA LEU A 366 8.62 -10.26 23.56
C LEU A 366 8.52 -11.20 24.78
N LYS A 367 7.74 -10.83 25.80
CA LYS A 367 7.45 -11.68 26.98
C LYS A 367 6.54 -12.87 26.65
N ARG A 368 5.69 -12.77 25.62
CA ARG A 368 4.80 -13.87 25.19
C ARG A 368 5.62 -15.05 24.69
N LYS A 369 5.33 -16.25 25.19
CA LYS A 369 6.01 -17.50 24.81
C LYS A 369 4.98 -18.65 24.71
N PRO A 370 4.62 -19.10 23.49
CA PRO A 370 5.03 -18.58 22.17
C PRO A 370 4.38 -17.23 21.81
N LEU A 371 4.86 -16.56 20.76
CA LEU A 371 4.19 -15.37 20.19
C LEU A 371 2.98 -15.81 19.35
N TYR A 372 3.16 -16.84 18.53
CA TYR A 372 2.11 -17.42 17.69
C TYR A 372 1.49 -18.68 18.32
N LYS A 373 0.18 -18.82 18.22
CA LYS A 373 -0.62 -19.86 18.88
C LYS A 373 -0.72 -21.14 18.05
N THR A 374 -0.70 -21.03 16.74
CA THR A 374 -0.73 -22.15 15.80
C THR A 374 0.68 -22.65 15.45
N ALA A 375 0.80 -23.94 15.18
CA ALA A 375 2.11 -24.54 14.86
C ALA A 375 2.70 -23.99 13.56
N ALA A 376 1.87 -23.81 12.53
CA ALA A 376 2.31 -23.30 11.22
C ALA A 376 2.90 -21.88 11.33
N PHE A 377 2.24 -20.96 12.04
CA PHE A 377 2.76 -19.60 12.20
C PHE A 377 4.00 -19.56 13.08
N ARG A 378 4.09 -20.41 14.13
CA ARG A 378 5.33 -20.51 14.92
C ARG A 378 6.53 -20.92 14.07
N GLU A 379 6.37 -21.94 13.24
CA GLU A 379 7.43 -22.44 12.36
C GLU A 379 7.88 -21.37 11.37
N MET A 380 6.92 -20.64 10.79
CA MET A 380 7.19 -19.64 9.75
C MET A 380 7.75 -18.32 10.30
N PHE A 381 7.21 -17.83 11.42
CA PHE A 381 7.37 -16.42 11.80
C PHE A 381 7.99 -16.19 13.18
N GLU A 382 7.99 -17.16 14.10
CA GLU A 382 8.40 -16.90 15.50
C GLU A 382 9.83 -16.37 15.62
N ARG A 383 10.78 -16.99 14.89
CA ARG A 383 12.19 -16.58 14.92
C ARG A 383 12.36 -15.19 14.37
N ASP A 384 11.81 -14.94 13.19
CA ASP A 384 12.00 -13.70 12.45
C ASP A 384 11.26 -12.55 13.15
N ALA A 385 10.08 -12.81 13.71
CA ALA A 385 9.34 -11.85 14.53
C ALA A 385 10.11 -11.39 15.75
N ARG A 386 10.77 -12.32 16.46
CA ARG A 386 11.60 -11.96 17.60
C ARG A 386 12.85 -11.19 17.20
N THR A 387 13.39 -11.41 16.00
CA THR A 387 14.50 -10.62 15.46
C THR A 387 14.04 -9.19 15.15
N ASN A 388 12.94 -9.07 14.42
CA ASN A 388 12.32 -7.80 14.05
C ASN A 388 11.94 -6.94 15.27
N LEU A 389 11.22 -7.53 16.23
CA LEU A 389 10.82 -6.86 17.47
C LEU A 389 12.03 -6.36 18.29
N ARG A 390 13.13 -7.13 18.33
CA ARG A 390 14.36 -6.70 19.03
C ARG A 390 15.09 -5.59 18.28
N ALA A 391 15.13 -5.65 16.96
CA ALA A 391 15.72 -4.61 16.13
C ALA A 391 14.97 -3.27 16.30
N GLU A 392 13.63 -3.29 16.22
CA GLU A 392 12.83 -2.08 16.48
C GLU A 392 12.99 -1.59 17.93
N LEU A 393 12.99 -2.50 18.90
CA LEU A 393 13.21 -2.12 20.31
C LEU A 393 14.56 -1.42 20.48
N ALA A 394 15.64 -1.93 19.87
CA ALA A 394 16.95 -1.31 19.93
C ALA A 394 16.98 0.06 19.24
N TYR A 395 16.27 0.22 18.10
CA TYR A 395 16.11 1.50 17.42
C TYR A 395 15.47 2.56 18.33
N TRP A 396 14.35 2.22 18.97
CA TRP A 396 13.67 3.16 19.87
C TRP A 396 14.44 3.43 21.16
N GLN A 397 15.34 2.54 21.58
CA GLN A 397 16.17 2.76 22.77
C GLN A 397 17.39 3.65 22.52
N SER A 398 17.86 3.76 21.27
CA SER A 398 19.05 4.54 20.91
C SER A 398 18.75 5.99 20.52
N ARG A 399 17.49 6.29 20.16
CA ARG A 399 16.94 7.64 20.04
C ARG A 399 16.51 8.16 21.39
#